data_AF-A0A3D4UGB6-F1
#
_entry.id   AF-A0A3D4UGB6-F1
#
_cell.length_a   1.000
_cell.length_b   1.000
_cell.length_c   1.000
_cell.angle_alpha   90.00
_cell.angle_beta   90.00
_cell.angle_gamma   90.00
#
_symmetry.space_group_name_H-M   'P 1'
#
loop_
_entity.id
_entity.type
_entity.pdbx_description
1 polymer ?
#
loop_
_entity_poly.entity_id
_entity_poly.type
_entity_poly.pdbx_seq_one_letter_code
_entity_poly.pdbx_strand_id
1 'polypeptide(L)'
;MGSCARKPLRKLLLTLSAGQGWENIEFQDTTDQFVGSLRRQDMEGHAELKKLFVEQILNSRFVLCPAGAGPSSYRLYEAMRCGRSPVIISECWTPPQGPSWESFAIMVHPSRARELPKILNAAEGRWKELGINARTEWERHYHPDVLGRELVQLAMRVLDLQPYENTMRRIAARGFTAGQPFSVKICTKLQRRFSRG
;
A
#
# COMPACT_ATOMS: atom_id res chain seq x y z
N MET A 1 10.69 -8.76 -10.92
CA MET A 1 10.13 -7.84 -9.90
C MET A 1 10.91 -6.55 -9.99
N GLY A 2 10.25 -5.44 -10.33
CA GLY A 2 10.90 -4.15 -10.53
C GLY A 2 11.53 -3.63 -9.24
N SER A 3 12.81 -3.28 -9.28
CA SER A 3 13.50 -2.59 -8.21
C SER A 3 12.89 -1.20 -8.03
N CYS A 4 12.19 -0.97 -6.92
CA CYS A 4 11.65 0.35 -6.56
C CYS A 4 12.82 1.25 -6.15
N ALA A 5 13.18 2.23 -6.99
CA ALA A 5 14.36 3.05 -6.76
C ALA A 5 14.10 4.02 -5.62
N ARG A 6 14.74 3.75 -4.47
CA ARG A 6 14.59 4.46 -3.20
C ARG A 6 15.01 5.93 -3.29
N LYS A 7 14.03 6.82 -3.51
CA LYS A 7 14.08 8.21 -3.03
C LYS A 7 12.73 8.52 -2.39
N PRO A 8 12.67 9.01 -1.15
CA PRO A 8 11.38 9.39 -0.56
C PRO A 8 10.76 10.50 -1.42
N LEU A 9 9.66 10.16 -2.10
CA LEU A 9 8.93 11.06 -3.00
C LEU A 9 8.53 12.37 -2.32
N ARG A 10 8.47 12.37 -0.99
CA ARG A 10 8.26 13.55 -0.15
C ARG A 10 9.15 14.74 -0.54
N LYS A 11 10.47 14.54 -0.71
CA LYS A 11 11.40 15.63 -1.06
C LYS A 11 11.10 16.19 -2.45
N LEU A 12 10.83 15.30 -3.41
CA LEU A 12 10.43 15.70 -4.77
C LEU A 12 9.16 16.55 -4.72
N LEU A 13 8.13 16.09 -4.02
CA LEU A 13 6.85 16.79 -3.93
C LEU A 13 6.98 18.16 -3.25
N LEU A 14 7.78 18.26 -2.17
CA LEU A 14 8.09 19.55 -1.52
C LEU A 14 8.76 20.54 -2.48
N THR A 15 9.75 20.08 -3.25
CA THR A 15 10.42 20.94 -4.23
C THR A 15 9.46 21.38 -5.33
N LEU A 16 8.59 20.48 -5.81
CA LEU A 16 7.62 20.80 -6.84
C LEU A 16 6.54 21.77 -6.34
N SER A 17 6.02 21.57 -5.13
CA SER A 17 5.01 22.44 -4.55
C SER A 17 5.54 23.83 -4.21
N ALA A 18 6.83 23.96 -3.85
CA ALA A 18 7.47 25.25 -3.57
C ALA A 18 7.88 26.01 -4.84
N GLY A 19 8.24 25.30 -5.91
CA GLY A 19 8.76 25.88 -7.15
C GLY A 19 7.73 26.09 -8.27
N GLN A 20 6.50 25.60 -8.10
CA GLN A 20 5.43 25.73 -9.09
C GLN A 20 4.17 26.31 -8.43
N GLY A 21 3.41 27.11 -9.16
CA GLY A 21 2.14 27.71 -8.73
C GLY A 21 1.03 26.68 -8.51
N TRP A 22 1.23 25.78 -7.55
CA TRP A 22 0.24 24.82 -7.08
C TRP A 22 -0.77 25.56 -6.20
N GLU A 23 -1.66 26.33 -6.82
CA GLU A 23 -2.59 27.22 -6.09
C GLU A 23 -3.58 26.47 -5.19
N ASN A 24 -3.86 25.19 -5.47
CA ASN A 24 -4.86 24.38 -4.76
C ASN A 24 -4.31 23.05 -4.22
N ILE A 25 -3.00 22.95 -4.00
CA ILE A 25 -2.39 21.77 -3.37
C ILE A 25 -1.59 22.21 -2.16
N GLU A 26 -2.10 21.90 -0.97
CA GLU A 26 -1.36 22.04 0.28
C GLU A 26 -0.45 20.82 0.49
N PHE A 27 0.84 21.07 0.69
CA PHE A 27 1.81 20.01 1.01
C PHE A 27 2.67 20.45 2.19
N GLN A 28 2.47 19.80 3.34
CA GLN A 28 3.22 20.07 4.57
C GLN A 28 4.02 18.82 4.99
N ASP A 29 5.31 19.01 5.30
CA ASP A 29 6.13 17.96 5.91
C ASP A 29 6.15 18.13 7.44
N THR A 30 5.38 17.29 8.12
CA THR A 30 5.27 17.28 9.59
C THR A 30 6.15 16.22 10.25
N THR A 31 7.03 15.55 9.48
CA THR A 31 7.81 14.40 9.95
C THR A 31 8.63 14.72 11.20
N ASP A 32 9.32 15.86 11.20
CA ASP A 32 10.23 16.23 12.30
C ASP A 32 9.45 16.53 13.58
N GLN A 33 8.29 17.17 13.46
CA GLN A 33 7.40 17.47 14.59
C GLN A 33 6.82 16.18 15.18
N PHE A 34 6.33 15.27 14.32
CA PHE A 34 5.72 14.01 14.73
C PHE A 34 6.74 13.05 15.37
N VAL A 35 7.92 12.90 14.78
CA VAL A 35 9.01 12.10 15.34
C VAL A 35 9.57 12.75 16.60
N GLY A 36 9.67 14.08 16.61
CA GLY A 36 10.10 14.86 17.76
C GLY A 36 9.20 14.66 18.98
N SER A 37 7.88 14.67 18.80
CA SER A 37 6.94 14.45 19.92
C SER A 37 7.06 13.05 20.49
N LEU A 38 7.20 12.02 19.64
CA LEU A 38 7.43 10.63 20.08
C LEU A 38 8.74 10.48 20.86
N ARG A 39 9.84 11.07 20.36
CA ARG A 39 11.15 11.02 21.02
C ARG A 39 11.14 11.71 22.38
N ARG A 40 10.38 12.80 22.51
CA ARG A 40 10.22 13.55 23.76
C ARG A 40 9.16 12.97 24.70
N GLN A 41 8.46 11.91 24.28
CA GLN A 41 7.30 11.35 25.00
C GLN A 41 6.21 12.39 25.28
N ASP A 42 6.09 13.39 24.41
CA ASP A 42 5.10 14.45 24.47
C ASP A 42 3.78 13.92 23.90
N MET A 43 3.00 13.27 24.76
CA MET A 43 1.75 12.60 24.38
C MET A 43 0.67 13.58 23.93
N GLU A 44 0.61 14.76 24.56
CA GLU A 44 -0.36 15.81 24.23
C GLU A 44 -0.03 16.43 22.88
N GLY A 45 1.20 16.89 22.66
CA GLY A 45 1.63 17.39 21.36
C GLY A 45 1.49 16.36 20.25
N HIS A 46 1.72 15.07 20.55
CA HIS A 46 1.47 14.00 19.59
C HIS A 46 -0.02 13.81 19.25
N ALA A 47 -0.91 13.96 20.24
CA ALA A 47 -2.35 13.90 20.03
C ALA A 47 -2.84 15.09 19.18
N GLU A 48 -2.34 16.30 19.44
CA GLU A 48 -2.67 17.49 18.64
C GLU A 48 -2.20 17.36 17.19
N LEU A 49 -1.00 16.83 16.96
CA LEU A 49 -0.52 16.54 15.59
C LEU A 49 -1.42 15.53 14.86
N LYS A 50 -1.99 14.53 15.56
CA LYS A 50 -2.95 13.61 14.97
C LYS A 50 -4.27 14.29 14.62
N LYS A 51 -4.78 15.16 15.49
CA LYS A 51 -5.99 15.94 15.22
C LYS A 51 -5.80 16.83 13.99
N LEU A 52 -4.72 17.59 13.95
CA LEU A 52 -4.37 18.44 12.81
C LEU A 52 -4.31 17.64 11.51
N PHE A 53 -3.67 16.46 11.53
CA PHE A 53 -3.59 15.60 10.37
C PHE A 53 -4.98 15.13 9.88
N VAL A 54 -5.87 14.76 10.79
CA VAL A 54 -7.26 14.37 10.44
C VAL A 54 -8.03 15.56 9.88
N GLU A 55 -7.90 16.75 10.49
CA GLU A 55 -8.54 17.98 10.02
C GLU A 55 -8.08 18.33 8.59
N GLN A 56 -6.78 18.23 8.31
CA GLN A 56 -6.23 18.42 6.96
C GLN A 56 -6.84 17.44 5.95
N ILE A 57 -7.00 16.17 6.32
CA ILE A 57 -7.68 15.19 5.45
C ILE A 57 -9.13 15.61 5.19
N LEU A 58 -9.88 15.98 6.24
CA LEU A 58 -11.30 16.33 6.12
C LEU A 58 -11.53 17.61 5.31
N ASN A 59 -10.59 18.55 5.37
CA ASN A 59 -10.60 19.79 4.59
C ASN A 59 -10.09 19.61 3.15
N SER A 60 -9.53 18.44 2.82
CA SER A 60 -9.01 18.13 1.49
C SER A 60 -10.04 17.43 0.61
N ARG A 61 -9.99 17.67 -0.70
CA ARG A 61 -10.76 16.88 -1.69
C ARG A 61 -10.10 15.53 -1.99
N PHE A 62 -8.77 15.55 -2.05
CA PHE A 62 -7.91 14.41 -2.36
C PHE A 62 -6.75 14.36 -1.37
N VAL A 63 -6.27 13.16 -1.04
CA VAL A 63 -5.15 13.00 -0.09
C VAL A 63 -3.93 12.41 -0.79
N LEU A 64 -2.85 13.16 -0.85
CA LEU A 64 -1.59 12.69 -1.43
C LEU A 64 -0.94 11.62 -0.57
N CYS A 65 -0.80 10.42 -1.14
CA CYS A 65 -0.26 9.21 -0.52
C CYS A 65 1.04 8.77 -1.22
N PRO A 66 2.13 9.55 -1.14
CA PRO A 66 3.40 9.15 -1.72
C PRO A 66 3.98 7.91 -1.02
N ALA A 67 4.57 7.02 -1.81
CA ALA A 67 5.35 5.89 -1.29
C ALA A 67 6.47 6.38 -0.36
N GLY A 68 6.62 5.68 0.76
CA GLY A 68 7.61 5.97 1.81
C GLY A 68 8.79 5.00 1.74
N ALA A 69 9.15 4.40 2.88
CA ALA A 69 10.13 3.32 2.92
C ALA A 69 9.61 2.02 2.24
N GLY A 70 8.29 1.87 2.17
CA GLY A 70 7.60 0.81 1.43
C GLY A 70 6.84 1.34 0.21
N PRO A 71 6.19 0.44 -0.56
CA PRO A 71 5.51 0.80 -1.81
C PRO A 71 4.27 1.69 -1.60
N SER A 72 3.76 1.81 -0.37
CA SER A 72 2.64 2.68 0.03
C SER A 72 2.87 3.32 1.40
N SER A 73 1.95 4.19 1.78
CA SER A 73 1.84 4.81 3.11
C SER A 73 0.52 4.41 3.78
N TYR A 74 0.49 4.36 5.12
CA TYR A 74 -0.75 4.18 5.89
C TYR A 74 -1.80 5.25 5.59
N ARG A 75 -1.35 6.43 5.15
CA ARG A 75 -2.19 7.56 4.71
C ARG A 75 -3.25 7.18 3.69
N LEU A 76 -2.97 6.18 2.86
CA LEU A 76 -3.92 5.59 1.93
C LEU A 76 -5.21 5.14 2.64
N TYR A 77 -5.06 4.30 3.68
CA TYR A 77 -6.20 3.74 4.41
C TYR A 77 -6.87 4.78 5.32
N GLU A 78 -6.10 5.75 5.84
CA GLU A 78 -6.62 6.88 6.62
C GLU A 78 -7.51 7.78 5.75
N ALA A 79 -7.08 8.07 4.51
CA ALA A 79 -7.87 8.82 3.54
C ALA A 79 -9.19 8.10 3.24
N MET A 80 -9.11 6.79 2.94
CA MET A 80 -10.31 5.98 2.68
C MET A 80 -11.28 6.00 3.87
N ARG A 81 -10.77 5.82 5.10
CA ARG A 81 -11.57 5.90 6.32
C ARG A 81 -12.28 7.25 6.48
N CYS A 82 -11.62 8.34 6.11
CA CYS A 82 -12.19 9.69 6.18
C CYS A 82 -13.11 10.03 4.97
N GLY A 83 -13.37 9.06 4.07
CA GLY A 83 -14.15 9.28 2.86
C GLY A 83 -13.49 10.24 1.88
N ARG A 84 -12.16 10.16 1.78
CA ARG A 84 -11.35 10.93 0.84
C ARG A 84 -10.61 10.02 -0.12
N SER A 85 -10.58 10.42 -1.38
CA SER A 85 -9.89 9.67 -2.42
C SER A 85 -8.37 9.73 -2.20
N PRO A 86 -7.68 8.57 -2.09
CA PRO A 86 -6.24 8.53 -2.00
C PRO A 86 -5.61 8.74 -3.39
N VAL A 87 -4.61 9.62 -3.44
CA VAL A 87 -3.77 9.84 -4.62
C VAL A 87 -2.46 9.11 -4.40
N ILE A 88 -2.34 7.92 -4.98
CA ILE A 88 -1.25 6.99 -4.75
C ILE A 88 -0.11 7.33 -5.69
N ILE A 89 1.02 7.79 -5.13
CA ILE A 89 2.20 8.15 -5.91
C ILE A 89 3.28 7.11 -5.66
N SER A 90 3.47 6.17 -6.58
CA SER A 90 4.38 5.02 -6.41
C SER A 90 4.81 4.43 -7.75
N GLU A 91 6.03 3.88 -7.81
CA GLU A 91 6.53 3.14 -8.99
C GLU A 91 6.05 1.69 -9.00
N CYS A 92 5.86 1.11 -7.81
CA CYS A 92 5.77 -0.34 -7.62
C CYS A 92 4.60 -0.76 -6.72
N TRP A 93 3.70 0.15 -6.39
CA TRP A 93 2.54 -0.20 -5.58
C TRP A 93 1.60 -1.12 -6.36
N THR A 94 1.30 -2.26 -5.74
CA THR A 94 0.32 -3.22 -6.25
C THR A 94 -0.92 -3.15 -5.36
N PRO A 95 -2.11 -2.92 -5.93
CA PRO A 95 -3.34 -2.87 -5.14
C PRO A 95 -3.59 -4.20 -4.41
N PRO A 96 -3.86 -4.17 -3.10
CA PRO A 96 -4.39 -5.32 -2.38
C PRO A 96 -5.65 -5.87 -3.06
N GLN A 97 -5.81 -7.19 -3.09
CA GLN A 97 -7.04 -7.81 -3.57
C GLN A 97 -8.24 -7.46 -2.66
N GLY A 98 -9.44 -7.39 -3.25
CA GLY A 98 -10.68 -7.09 -2.53
C GLY A 98 -11.26 -5.77 -3.03
N PRO A 99 -10.72 -4.62 -2.60
CA PRO A 99 -11.28 -3.33 -2.99
C PRO A 99 -11.23 -3.07 -4.50
N SER A 100 -12.27 -2.41 -5.01
CA SER A 100 -12.30 -1.88 -6.37
C SER A 100 -11.51 -0.56 -6.47
N TRP A 101 -10.17 -0.65 -6.40
CA TRP A 101 -9.28 0.51 -6.32
C TRP A 101 -9.49 1.57 -7.41
N GLU A 102 -9.75 1.13 -8.64
CA GLU A 102 -9.98 2.03 -9.78
C GLU A 102 -11.25 2.88 -9.64
N SER A 103 -12.18 2.48 -8.77
CA SER A 103 -13.43 3.22 -8.55
C SER A 103 -13.28 4.44 -7.62
N PHE A 104 -12.16 4.55 -6.90
CA PHE A 104 -11.98 5.58 -5.87
C PHE A 104 -10.56 6.15 -5.74
N ALA A 105 -9.51 5.44 -6.16
CA ALA A 105 -8.13 5.88 -6.02
C ALA A 105 -7.58 6.47 -7.33
N ILE A 106 -6.73 7.48 -7.20
CA ILE A 106 -6.00 8.07 -8.33
C ILE A 106 -4.56 7.57 -8.26
N MET A 107 -4.14 6.75 -9.23
CA MET A 107 -2.76 6.26 -9.31
C MET A 107 -1.90 7.17 -10.18
N VAL A 108 -0.76 7.60 -9.65
CA VAL A 108 0.18 8.52 -10.31
C VAL A 108 1.59 7.95 -10.25
N HIS A 109 2.22 7.76 -11.41
CA HIS A 109 3.63 7.41 -11.45
C HIS A 109 4.50 8.61 -11.02
N PRO A 110 5.59 8.43 -10.25
CA PRO A 110 6.46 9.53 -9.81
C PRO A 110 6.96 10.48 -10.89
N SER A 111 7.23 9.98 -12.09
CA SER A 111 7.64 10.82 -13.24
C SER A 111 6.58 11.86 -13.63
N ARG A 112 5.31 11.62 -13.29
CA ARG A 112 4.16 12.49 -13.56
C ARG A 112 3.79 13.37 -12.37
N ALA A 113 4.58 13.39 -11.29
CA ALA A 113 4.28 14.19 -10.09
C ALA A 113 4.11 15.69 -10.39
N ARG A 114 4.78 16.22 -11.42
CA ARG A 114 4.60 17.62 -11.86
C ARG A 114 3.21 17.91 -12.43
N GLU A 115 2.52 16.89 -12.93
CA GLU A 115 1.19 17.02 -13.51
C GLU A 115 0.08 16.92 -12.46
N LEU A 116 0.41 16.77 -11.17
CA LEU A 116 -0.58 16.59 -10.10
C LEU A 116 -1.69 17.65 -10.12
N PRO A 117 -1.42 18.97 -10.21
CA PRO A 117 -2.49 19.97 -10.31
C PRO A 117 -3.46 19.69 -11.46
N LYS A 118 -2.94 19.35 -12.64
CA LYS A 118 -3.75 19.04 -13.82
C LYS A 118 -4.59 17.78 -13.62
N ILE A 119 -4.00 16.72 -13.07
CA ILE A 119 -4.68 15.45 -12.80
C ILE A 119 -5.81 15.65 -11.78
N LEU A 120 -5.55 16.38 -10.70
CA LEU A 120 -6.53 16.59 -9.63
C LEU A 120 -7.64 17.55 -10.06
N ASN A 121 -7.34 18.61 -10.81
CA ASN A 121 -8.36 19.49 -11.38
C ASN A 121 -9.30 18.73 -12.33
N ALA A 122 -8.77 17.83 -13.16
CA ALA A 122 -9.59 16.99 -14.04
C ALA A 122 -10.50 16.02 -13.26
N ALA A 123 -10.08 15.60 -12.06
CA ALA A 123 -10.86 14.73 -11.19
C ALA A 123 -11.81 15.50 -10.24
N GLU A 124 -11.66 16.82 -10.12
CA GLU A 124 -12.34 17.63 -9.12
C GLU A 124 -13.86 17.45 -9.17
N GLY A 125 -14.49 17.46 -10.34
CA GLY A 125 -15.94 17.26 -10.46
C GLY A 125 -16.49 15.97 -9.83
N ARG A 126 -15.64 14.94 -9.65
CA ARG A 126 -15.98 13.64 -9.08
C ARG A 126 -15.45 13.41 -7.67
N TRP A 127 -14.87 14.42 -7.03
CA TRP A 127 -14.19 14.23 -5.73
C TRP A 127 -15.10 13.61 -4.65
N LYS A 128 -16.38 14.00 -4.63
CA LYS A 128 -17.37 13.47 -3.68
C LYS A 128 -17.66 11.99 -3.92
N GLU A 129 -17.90 11.63 -5.18
CA GLU A 129 -18.16 10.25 -5.60
C GLU A 129 -16.97 9.35 -5.24
N LEU A 130 -15.75 9.77 -5.62
CA LEU A 130 -14.53 9.04 -5.30
C LEU A 130 -14.34 8.89 -3.78
N GLY A 131 -14.67 9.92 -3.00
CA GLY A 131 -14.63 9.88 -1.53
C GLY A 131 -15.64 8.91 -0.91
N ILE A 132 -16.88 8.90 -1.41
CA ILE A 132 -17.92 7.95 -0.99
C ILE A 132 -17.48 6.52 -1.29
N ASN A 133 -17.02 6.26 -2.51
CA ASN A 133 -16.52 4.94 -2.90
C ASN A 133 -15.34 4.50 -2.02
N ALA A 134 -14.39 5.41 -1.74
CA ALA A 134 -13.27 5.13 -0.86
C ALA A 134 -13.73 4.72 0.55
N ARG A 135 -14.73 5.42 1.10
CA ARG A 135 -15.32 5.08 2.41
C ARG A 135 -16.02 3.73 2.38
N THR A 136 -16.85 3.49 1.36
CA THR A 136 -17.60 2.25 1.21
C THR A 136 -16.65 1.05 1.11
N GLU A 137 -15.60 1.14 0.31
CA GLU A 137 -14.61 0.06 0.17
C GLU A 137 -13.79 -0.12 1.46
N TRP A 138 -13.53 0.96 2.21
CA TRP A 138 -12.92 0.85 3.54
C TRP A 138 -13.81 0.10 4.54
N GLU A 139 -15.11 0.42 4.57
CA GLU A 139 -16.06 -0.25 5.45
C GLU A 139 -16.20 -1.75 5.13
N ARG A 140 -16.12 -2.10 3.84
CA ARG A 140 -16.23 -3.48 3.36
C ARG A 140 -15.01 -4.35 3.65
N HIS A 141 -13.81 -3.78 3.61
CA HIS A 141 -12.57 -4.58 3.63
C HIS A 141 -11.67 -4.31 4.84
N TYR A 142 -11.77 -3.13 5.44
CA TYR A 142 -10.80 -2.65 6.43
C TYR A 142 -11.43 -2.19 7.75
N HIS A 143 -12.77 -2.14 7.85
CA HIS A 143 -13.44 -1.85 9.12
C HIS A 143 -13.01 -2.86 10.20
N PRO A 144 -12.77 -2.45 11.45
CA PRO A 144 -12.39 -3.36 12.53
C PRO A 144 -13.29 -4.60 12.67
N ASP A 145 -14.60 -4.43 12.52
CA ASP A 145 -15.59 -5.51 12.61
C ASP A 145 -15.53 -6.51 11.44
N VAL A 146 -14.84 -6.17 10.35
CA VAL A 146 -14.75 -6.99 9.13
C VAL A 146 -13.33 -7.53 8.93
N LEU A 147 -12.31 -6.76 9.34
CA LEU A 147 -10.90 -7.05 9.08
C LEU A 147 -10.47 -8.45 9.54
N GLY A 148 -10.94 -8.89 10.71
CA GLY A 148 -10.64 -10.23 11.21
C GLY A 148 -11.09 -11.34 10.26
N ARG A 149 -12.30 -11.22 9.70
CA ARG A 149 -12.84 -12.17 8.72
C ARG A 149 -12.06 -12.13 7.40
N GLU A 150 -11.74 -10.94 6.90
CA GLU A 150 -10.99 -10.76 5.65
C GLU A 150 -9.59 -11.38 5.74
N LEU A 151 -8.90 -11.20 6.88
CA LEU A 151 -7.59 -11.80 7.13
C LEU A 151 -7.65 -13.33 7.11
N VAL A 152 -8.66 -13.93 7.74
CA VAL A 152 -8.86 -15.38 7.71
C VAL A 152 -9.11 -15.87 6.28
N GLN A 153 -9.97 -15.20 5.52
CA GLN A 153 -10.24 -15.57 4.13
C GLN A 153 -9.00 -15.45 3.22
N LEU A 154 -8.18 -14.41 3.42
CA LEU A 154 -6.91 -14.26 2.74
C LEU A 154 -5.94 -15.40 3.09
N ALA A 155 -5.82 -15.75 4.38
CA ALA A 155 -4.98 -16.85 4.82
C ALA A 155 -5.41 -18.18 4.20
N MET A 156 -6.72 -18.47 4.18
CA MET A 156 -7.26 -19.67 3.54
C MET A 156 -6.92 -19.73 2.05
N ARG A 157 -7.10 -18.62 1.32
CA ARG A 157 -6.71 -18.56 -0.11
C ARG A 157 -5.23 -18.86 -0.32
N VAL A 158 -4.35 -18.35 0.53
CA VAL A 158 -2.90 -18.63 0.43
C VAL A 158 -2.61 -20.12 0.64
N LEU A 159 -3.31 -20.78 1.57
CA LEU A 159 -3.19 -22.21 1.82
C LEU A 159 -3.71 -23.04 0.62
N ASP A 160 -4.82 -22.62 0.01
CA ASP A 160 -5.38 -23.28 -1.17
C ASP A 160 -4.51 -23.11 -2.42
N LEU A 161 -3.76 -22.01 -2.51
CA LEU A 161 -2.80 -21.72 -3.58
C LEU A 161 -1.47 -22.51 -3.48
N GLN A 162 -1.38 -23.54 -2.64
CA GLN A 162 -0.21 -24.44 -2.57
C GLN A 162 -0.40 -25.76 -3.36
N PRO A 163 -0.25 -25.80 -4.71
CA PRO A 163 -0.12 -27.04 -5.46
C PRO A 163 1.16 -27.85 -5.14
N TYR A 164 2.17 -27.23 -4.51
CA TYR A 164 3.49 -27.83 -4.31
C TYR A 164 3.47 -28.99 -3.30
N GLU A 165 2.65 -28.87 -2.24
CA GLU A 165 2.43 -29.94 -1.26
C GLU A 165 1.78 -31.17 -1.88
N ASN A 166 0.88 -31.02 -2.86
CA ASN A 166 0.20 -32.15 -3.49
C ASN A 166 1.13 -32.99 -4.37
N THR A 167 2.16 -32.40 -4.96
CA THR A 167 3.16 -33.14 -5.75
C THR A 167 4.10 -33.92 -4.84
N MET A 168 4.62 -33.31 -3.78
CA MET A 168 5.49 -34.00 -2.81
C MET A 168 4.72 -35.03 -1.99
N ARG A 169 3.46 -34.78 -1.62
CA ARG A 169 2.58 -35.79 -0.99
C ARG A 169 2.26 -36.94 -1.94
N ARG A 170 2.04 -36.70 -3.24
CA ARG A 170 1.86 -37.77 -4.24
C ARG A 170 3.13 -38.60 -4.46
N ILE A 171 4.30 -37.95 -4.49
CA ILE A 171 5.59 -38.64 -4.62
C ILE A 171 5.90 -39.44 -3.35
N ALA A 172 5.69 -38.86 -2.17
CA ALA A 172 5.86 -39.54 -0.88
C ALA A 172 4.85 -40.67 -0.68
N ALA A 173 3.58 -40.48 -1.05
CA ALA A 173 2.55 -41.53 -0.98
C ALA A 173 2.83 -42.70 -1.95
N ARG A 174 3.40 -42.42 -3.14
CA ARG A 174 3.87 -43.46 -4.06
C ARG A 174 5.12 -44.19 -3.55
N GLY A 175 6.03 -43.49 -2.88
CA GLY A 175 7.20 -44.10 -2.24
C GLY A 175 6.83 -45.00 -1.06
N PHE A 176 5.83 -44.60 -0.27
CA PHE A 176 5.36 -45.33 0.90
C PHE A 176 4.55 -46.60 0.54
N THR A 177 3.77 -46.55 -0.55
CA THR A 177 3.01 -47.71 -1.04
C THR A 177 3.86 -48.75 -1.78
N ALA A 178 5.05 -48.39 -2.26
CA ALA A 178 5.96 -49.28 -2.97
C ALA A 178 7.03 -49.97 -2.08
N GLY A 179 6.97 -49.79 -0.75
CA GLY A 179 7.78 -50.57 0.19
C GLY A 179 9.31 -50.37 0.12
N GLN A 180 9.81 -49.26 -0.41
CA GLN A 180 11.25 -48.96 -0.46
C GLN A 180 11.60 -47.84 0.53
N PRO A 181 12.58 -48.02 1.44
CA PRO A 181 13.01 -46.97 2.36
C PRO A 181 13.73 -45.87 1.57
N PHE A 182 13.11 -44.69 1.49
CA PHE A 182 13.64 -43.56 0.73
C PHE A 182 14.79 -42.91 1.52
N SER A 183 16.03 -43.35 1.27
CA SER A 183 17.21 -42.58 1.69
C SER A 183 17.26 -41.29 0.87
N VAL A 184 16.84 -40.18 1.48
CA VAL A 184 16.80 -38.85 0.88
C VAL A 184 18.23 -38.36 0.59
N LYS A 185 18.81 -38.72 -0.57
CA LYS A 185 19.93 -37.96 -1.15
C LYS A 185 19.37 -36.76 -1.93
N ILE A 186 18.84 -35.78 -1.21
CA ILE A 186 18.60 -34.45 -1.78
C ILE A 186 19.87 -33.64 -1.60
N CYS A 187 20.79 -33.75 -2.54
CA CYS A 187 21.77 -32.70 -2.80
C CYS A 187 22.31 -32.85 -4.23
N THR A 188 22.57 -31.73 -4.90
CA THR A 188 23.34 -31.56 -6.16
C THR A 188 22.67 -31.57 -7.55
N LYS A 189 21.35 -31.39 -7.69
CA LYS A 189 20.77 -30.97 -9.01
C LYS A 189 20.15 -29.57 -9.10
N LEU A 190 19.79 -28.95 -7.98
CA LEU A 190 19.25 -27.57 -7.98
C LEU A 190 20.34 -26.48 -7.92
N GLN A 191 21.55 -26.79 -7.43
CA GLN A 191 22.67 -25.83 -7.45
C GLN A 191 23.23 -25.56 -8.86
N ARG A 192 23.07 -26.48 -9.83
CA ARG A 192 23.62 -26.30 -11.18
C ARG A 192 22.79 -25.40 -12.11
N ARG A 193 21.57 -25.03 -11.73
CA ARG A 193 20.72 -24.12 -12.53
C ARG A 193 20.83 -22.64 -12.14
N PHE A 194 21.51 -22.32 -11.05
CA PHE A 194 21.76 -20.93 -10.61
C PHE A 194 23.17 -20.42 -10.94
N SER A 195 24.00 -21.22 -11.62
CA SER A 195 25.37 -20.82 -12.04
C SER A 195 25.50 -20.53 -13.54
N ARG A 196 24.39 -20.56 -14.29
CA ARG A 196 24.33 -20.15 -15.71
C ARG A 196 23.00 -19.45 -15.96
N GLY A 197 23.02 -18.13 -15.84
CA GLY A 197 21.91 -17.21 -16.08
C GLY A 197 22.34 -15.82 -15.68
#